data_AF-A0A9P7G1W8-F1
#
_entry.id   AF-A0A9P7G1W8-F1
#
_cell.length_a   1.000
_cell.length_b   1.000
_cell.length_c   1.000
_cell.angle_alpha   90.00
_cell.angle_beta   90.00
_cell.angle_gamma   90.00
#
_symmetry.space_group_name_H-M   'P 1'
#
loop_
_entity.id
_entity.type
_entity.pdbx_description
1 polymer ?
#
loop_
_entity_poly.entity_id
_entity_poly.type
_entity_poly.pdbx_seq_one_letter_code
_entity_poly.pdbx_strand_id
1 'polypeptide(L)'
;MIAPYLTSLQERLKPRGIQVGSYPVLMKGVFVSLIGRDLSRDGEDGHRLWLADVAREVEREVGGRVVNDEEIAEKKAEGTPPPTQSKI
;
A
#
# COMPACT_ATOMS: atom_id res chain seq x y z
N MET A 1 -12.53 6.18 -8.32
CA MET A 1 -11.75 7.23 -7.63
C MET A 1 -11.05 6.57 -6.46
N ILE A 2 -9.71 6.62 -6.38
CA ILE A 2 -8.94 5.82 -5.40
C ILE A 2 -9.06 6.38 -3.97
N ALA A 3 -9.07 7.71 -3.83
CA ALA A 3 -9.01 8.35 -2.51
C ALA A 3 -10.19 8.00 -1.57
N PRO A 4 -11.48 8.06 -1.99
CA PRO A 4 -12.60 7.71 -1.11
C PRO A 4 -12.53 6.26 -0.59
N TYR A 5 -12.13 5.32 -1.46
CA TYR A 5 -11.98 3.92 -1.07
C TYR A 5 -10.87 3.74 -0.02
N LEU A 6 -9.70 4.34 -0.23
CA LEU A 6 -8.58 4.20 0.72
C LEU A 6 -8.89 4.82 2.09
N THR A 7 -9.67 5.90 2.14
CA THR A 7 -10.14 6.49 3.40
C THR A 7 -11.03 5.50 4.18
N SER A 8 -12.04 4.92 3.53
CA SER A 8 -12.91 3.93 4.19
C SER A 8 -12.15 2.66 4.58
N LEU A 9 -11.19 2.23 3.76
CA LEU A 9 -10.32 1.11 4.07
C LEU A 9 -9.48 1.40 5.32
N GLN A 10 -8.89 2.58 5.41
CA GLN A 10 -8.09 3.00 6.57
C GLN A 10 -8.93 3.02 7.84
N GLU A 11 -10.15 3.57 7.81
CA GLU A 11 -11.06 3.57 8.97
C GLU A 11 -11.41 2.17 9.45
N ARG A 12 -11.65 1.23 8.51
CA ARG A 12 -11.94 -0.17 8.83
C ARG A 12 -10.75 -0.94 9.40
N LEU A 13 -9.54 -0.60 8.94
CA LEU A 13 -8.30 -1.31 9.30
C LEU A 13 -7.61 -0.73 10.54
N LYS A 14 -7.85 0.54 10.86
CA LYS A 14 -7.24 1.23 12.00
C LYS A 14 -7.51 0.55 13.35
N PRO A 15 -8.74 0.10 13.70
CA PRO A 15 -8.99 -0.64 14.95
C PRO A 15 -8.25 -1.98 15.02
N ARG A 16 -7.87 -2.50 13.85
CA ARG A 16 -7.14 -3.76 13.67
C ARG A 16 -5.63 -3.59 13.66
N GLY A 17 -5.14 -2.37 13.92
CA GLY A 17 -3.71 -2.06 13.92
C GLY A 17 -3.06 -2.11 12.53
N ILE A 18 -3.87 -2.10 11.45
CA ILE A 18 -3.37 -2.08 10.07
C ILE A 18 -3.51 -0.66 9.53
N GLN A 19 -2.42 -0.17 8.97
CA GLN A 19 -2.29 1.15 8.37
C GLN A 19 -2.32 1.05 6.85
N VAL A 20 -2.89 2.07 6.22
CA VAL A 20 -2.97 2.22 4.77
C VAL A 20 -2.22 3.50 4.41
N GLY A 21 -1.24 3.40 3.51
CA GLY A 21 -0.52 4.52 2.94
C GLY A 21 -0.64 4.55 1.43
N SER A 22 -0.55 5.73 0.82
CA SER A 22 -0.55 5.88 -0.63
C SER A 22 0.54 6.86 -1.09
N TYR A 23 1.35 6.47 -2.06
CA TYR A 23 2.48 7.23 -2.57
C TYR A 23 2.36 7.39 -4.09
N PRO A 24 1.99 8.59 -4.59
CA PRO A 24 1.95 8.85 -6.03
C PRO A 24 3.37 8.88 -6.60
N VAL A 25 3.52 8.29 -7.78
CA VAL A 25 4.77 8.32 -8.55
C VAL A 25 4.45 8.80 -9.96
N LEU A 26 5.15 9.85 -10.39
CA LEU A 26 4.95 10.49 -11.67
C LEU A 26 5.04 9.47 -12.81
N MET A 27 4.05 9.48 -13.71
CA MET A 27 3.91 8.55 -14.84
C MET A 27 3.79 7.05 -14.48
N LYS A 28 3.73 6.69 -13.19
CA LYS A 28 3.64 5.29 -12.72
C LYS A 28 2.40 5.00 -11.87
N GLY A 29 1.60 6.03 -11.60
CA GLY A 29 0.36 5.91 -10.84
C GLY A 29 0.59 6.08 -9.34
N VAL A 30 -0.17 5.34 -8.54
CA VAL A 30 -0.14 5.43 -7.07
C VAL A 30 0.18 4.06 -6.50
N PHE A 31 1.20 4.00 -5.63
CA PHE A 31 1.49 2.82 -4.84
C PHE A 31 0.68 2.86 -3.55
N VAL A 32 -0.04 1.78 -3.24
CA VAL A 32 -0.73 1.61 -1.97
C VAL A 32 0.09 0.66 -1.11
N SER A 33 0.32 1.03 0.14
CA SER A 33 1.02 0.21 1.13
C SER A 33 0.05 -0.17 2.24
N LEU A 34 0.04 -1.46 2.59
CA LEU A 34 -0.67 -2.01 3.73
C LEU A 34 0.36 -2.42 4.77
N ILE A 35 0.34 -1.80 5.95
CA ILE A 35 1.34 -2.02 7.00
C ILE A 35 0.62 -2.54 8.24
N GLY A 36 0.98 -3.73 8.71
CA GLY A 36 0.36 -4.34 9.87
C GLY A 36 0.77 -5.80 10.00
N ARG A 37 0.12 -6.53 10.90
CA ARG A 37 0.32 -7.97 11.07
C ARG A 37 -0.97 -8.70 10.75
N ASP A 38 -0.83 -9.94 10.29
CA ASP A 38 -1.98 -10.83 10.16
C ASP A 38 -2.63 -11.01 11.52
N LEU A 39 -3.94 -10.78 11.57
CA LEU A 39 -4.70 -10.99 12.79
C LEU A 39 -5.14 -12.46 12.84
N SER A 40 -4.26 -13.26 13.45
CA SER A 40 -4.53 -14.64 13.80
C SER A 40 -5.10 -14.68 15.21
N ARG A 41 -6.39 -15.03 15.32
CA ARG A 41 -7.15 -15.46 16.52
C ARG A 41 -6.47 -15.17 17.88
N ASP A 42 -6.87 -14.10 18.55
CA ASP A 42 -6.82 -14.00 20.03
C ASP A 42 -7.81 -12.95 20.59
N GLY A 43 -8.83 -12.54 19.83
CA GLY A 43 -9.82 -11.53 20.23
C GLY A 43 -11.27 -12.00 20.07
N GLU A 44 -12.16 -11.47 20.92
CA GLU A 44 -13.54 -11.91 21.20
C GLU A 44 -14.49 -12.00 19.99
N ASP A 45 -14.15 -11.42 18.83
CA ASP A 45 -15.04 -11.34 17.65
C ASP A 45 -14.78 -12.40 16.55
N GLY A 46 -13.86 -13.35 16.74
CA GLY A 46 -13.74 -14.56 15.90
C GLY A 46 -13.32 -14.37 14.42
N HIS A 47 -13.19 -13.15 13.91
CA HIS A 47 -12.85 -12.87 12.52
C HIS A 47 -11.33 -12.87 12.27
N ARG A 48 -10.86 -13.75 11.37
CA ARG A 48 -9.49 -13.72 10.81
C ARG A 48 -9.40 -12.63 9.76
N LEU A 49 -8.35 -11.80 9.83
CA LEU A 49 -8.03 -10.85 8.78
C LEU A 49 -6.58 -11.06 8.34
N TRP A 50 -6.41 -11.44 7.09
CA TRP A 50 -5.09 -11.63 6.48
C TRP A 50 -4.77 -10.43 5.59
N LEU A 51 -3.55 -9.90 5.72
CA LEU A 51 -3.11 -8.75 4.92
C LEU A 51 -3.17 -9.07 3.42
N ALA A 52 -2.93 -10.32 3.04
CA ALA A 52 -3.03 -10.81 1.67
C ALA A 52 -4.46 -10.71 1.11
N ASP A 53 -5.49 -10.96 1.93
CA ASP A 53 -6.88 -10.84 1.49
C ASP A 53 -7.26 -9.37 1.29
N VAL A 54 -6.78 -8.50 2.17
CA VAL A 54 -6.94 -7.05 2.03
C VAL A 54 -6.23 -6.55 0.78
N ALA A 55 -5.03 -7.04 0.47
CA ALA A 55 -4.29 -6.67 -0.73
C ALA A 55 -5.06 -7.03 -2.02
N ARG A 56 -5.69 -8.21 -2.06
CA ARG A 56 -6.56 -8.63 -3.18
C ARG A 56 -7.82 -7.79 -3.30
N GLU A 57 -8.42 -7.41 -2.17
CA GLU A 57 -9.55 -6.49 -2.14
C GLU A 57 -9.13 -5.15 -2.76
N VAL A 58 -8.02 -4.58 -2.29
CA VAL A 58 -7.46 -3.32 -2.79
C VAL A 58 -7.18 -3.41 -4.30
N GLU A 59 -6.52 -4.47 -4.76
CA GLU A 59 -6.23 -4.70 -6.17
C GLU A 59 -7.50 -4.61 -7.04
N ARG A 60 -8.58 -5.27 -6.62
CA ARG A 60 -9.86 -5.24 -7.34
C ARG A 60 -10.51 -3.86 -7.32
N GLU A 61 -10.61 -3.23 -6.15
CA GLU A 61 -11.34 -1.96 -5.99
C GLU A 61 -10.62 -0.78 -6.66
N VAL A 62 -9.29 -0.80 -6.70
CA VAL A 62 -8.50 0.28 -7.34
C VAL A 62 -8.14 -0.01 -8.79
N GLY A 63 -8.44 -1.22 -9.30
CA GLY A 63 -7.98 -1.67 -10.62
C GLY A 63 -6.46 -1.72 -10.72
N GLY A 64 -5.80 -2.13 -9.64
CA GLY A 64 -4.34 -2.16 -9.50
C GLY A 64 -3.74 -3.53 -9.77
N ARG A 65 -2.53 -3.74 -9.25
CA ARG A 65 -1.83 -5.02 -9.23
C ARG A 65 -0.98 -5.11 -7.97
N VAL A 66 -0.93 -6.28 -7.33
CA VAL A 66 0.04 -6.56 -6.26
C VAL A 66 1.44 -6.71 -6.86
N VAL A 67 2.40 -5.95 -6.31
CA VAL A 67 3.81 -5.93 -6.74
C VAL A 67 4.69 -6.34 -5.57
N ASN A 68 5.87 -6.89 -5.86
CA ASN A 68 6.85 -7.24 -4.83
C ASN A 68 7.78 -6.06 -4.52
N ASP A 69 8.61 -6.21 -3.48
CA ASP A 69 9.50 -5.13 -3.02
C ASP A 69 10.55 -4.74 -4.06
N GLU A 70 11.03 -5.69 -4.86
CA GLU A 70 11.99 -5.47 -5.94
C GLU A 70 11.41 -4.57 -7.04
N GLU A 71 10.19 -4.89 -7.51
CA GLU A 71 9.46 -4.09 -8.50
C GLU A 71 9.15 -2.68 -7.99
N ILE A 72 8.89 -2.52 -6.69
CA ILE A 72 8.70 -1.20 -6.08
C ILE A 72 10.01 -0.40 -6.08
N ALA A 73 11.14 -1.04 -5.77
CA ALA A 73 12.44 -0.39 -5.74
C ALA A 73 12.85 0.14 -7.11
N GLU A 74 12.69 -0.66 -8.17
CA GLU A 74 12.96 -0.27 -9.56
C GLU A 74 12.10 0.93 -9.98
N LYS A 75 10.79 0.86 -9.72
CA LYS A 75 9.86 1.93 -10.09
C LYS A 75 10.07 3.23 -9.31
N LYS A 76 10.61 3.16 -8.09
CA LYS A 76 11.01 4.36 -7.32
C LYS A 76 12.34 4.94 -7.80
N ALA A 77 13.33 4.10 -8.12
CA ALA A 77 14.67 4.54 -8.52
C ALA A 77 14.68 5.33 -9.83
N GLU A 78 13.92 4.87 -10.82
CA GLU A 78 13.77 5.53 -12.13
C GLU A 78 13.17 6.96 -12.08
N GLY A 79 12.61 7.39 -10.95
CA GLY A 79 12.07 8.75 -10.76
C GLY A 79 13.02 9.74 -10.09
N THR A 80 14.21 9.31 -9.67
CA THR A 80 15.20 10.17 -9.00
C THR A 80 16.17 10.72 -10.04
N PRO A 81 16.23 12.05 -10.28
CA PRO A 81 17.28 12.61 -11.13
C PRO A 81 18.67 12.32 -10.50
N PRO A 82 19.70 12.01 -11.31
CA PRO A 82 21.04 11.76 -10.78
C PRO A 82 21.53 12.98 -9.99
N PRO A 83 22.32 12.78 -8.92
CA PRO A 83 22.85 13.89 -8.13
C PRO A 83 23.66 14.83 -9.04
N THR A 84 23.21 16.08 -9.13
CA THR A 84 23.89 17.12 -9.92
C THR A 84 25.28 17.31 -9.34
N GLN A 85 26.33 16.94 -10.10
CA GLN A 85 27.69 17.33 -9.75
C GLN A 85 27.80 18.85 -9.89
N SER A 86 27.76 19.57 -8.78
CA SER A 86 28.21 20.95 -8.73
C SER A 86 29.71 20.95 -8.99
N LYS A 87 30.11 21.24 -10.23
CA LYS A 87 31.46 21.71 -10.54
C LYS A 87 31.64 23.08 -9.92
N ILE A 88 32.56 23.14 -8.95
CA ILE A 88 33.28 24.34 -8.52
C ILE A 88 34.32 24.72 -9.58
#